data_AF-H8GIW1-F1
#
_entry.id   AF-H8GIW1-F1
#
_cell.length_a   1.000
_cell.length_b   1.000
_cell.length_c   1.000
_cell.angle_alpha   90.00
_cell.angle_beta   90.00
_cell.angle_gamma   90.00
#
_symmetry.space_group_name_H-M   'P 1'
#
loop_
_entity.id
_entity.type
_entity.pdbx_description
1 polymer ?
#
loop_
_entity_poly.entity_id
_entity_poly.type
_entity_poly.pdbx_seq_one_letter_code
_entity_poly.pdbx_strand_id
1 'polypeptide(L)'
;MNRIIVILIILGLGWYGNQKYRTHQQKLLSDTSENVARPESDFSSNSVQFTCDGRTHCSQMTSCEEATFFINNCPGTKMDGNHDGIPCERQWCQ
;
A
#
# COMPACT_ATOMS: atom_id res chain seq x y z
N MET A 1 17.60 -45.44 -33.46
CA MET A 1 16.19 -45.62 -33.03
C MET A 1 16.00 -45.37 -31.54
N ASN A 2 16.69 -46.07 -30.64
CA ASN A 2 16.42 -45.99 -29.19
C ASN A 2 16.67 -44.59 -28.59
N ARG A 3 17.62 -43.83 -29.13
CA ARG A 3 17.90 -42.44 -28.70
C ARG A 3 16.75 -41.48 -29.03
N ILE A 4 16.02 -41.72 -30.11
CA ILE A 4 14.88 -40.88 -30.53
C ILE A 4 13.70 -41.11 -29.58
N ILE A 5 13.48 -42.36 -29.15
CA ILE A 5 12.43 -42.72 -28.18
C ILE A 5 12.68 -42.02 -26.84
N VAL A 6 13.92 -41.99 -26.35
CA VAL A 6 14.27 -41.30 -25.09
C VAL A 6 14.01 -39.79 -25.18
N ILE A 7 14.36 -39.16 -26.31
CA ILE A 7 14.12 -37.72 -26.52
C ILE A 7 12.62 -37.39 -26.51
N LEU A 8 11.79 -38.23 -27.16
CA LEU A 8 10.34 -38.03 -27.18
C LEU A 8 9.71 -38.18 -25.78
N ILE A 9 10.21 -39.10 -24.96
CA ILE A 9 9.74 -39.28 -23.59
C ILE A 9 10.09 -38.05 -22.73
N ILE A 10 11.32 -37.52 -22.84
CA ILE A 10 11.74 -36.33 -22.08
C ILE A 10 10.92 -35.10 -22.50
N LEU A 11 10.67 -34.92 -23.79
CA LEU A 11 9.85 -33.82 -24.29
C LEU A 11 8.39 -33.95 -23.83
N GLY A 12 7.83 -35.16 -23.85
CA GLY A 12 6.47 -35.43 -23.36
C GLY A 12 6.33 -35.16 -21.85
N LEU A 13 7.28 -35.62 -21.04
CA LEU A 13 7.30 -35.38 -19.59
C LEU A 13 7.52 -33.90 -19.26
N GLY A 14 8.41 -33.22 -19.98
CA GLY A 14 8.65 -31.78 -19.83
C GLY A 14 7.40 -30.95 -20.17
N TRP A 15 6.70 -31.29 -21.26
CA TRP A 15 5.47 -30.61 -21.67
C TRP A 15 4.33 -30.86 -20.69
N TYR A 16 4.12 -32.11 -20.26
CA TYR A 16 3.10 -32.49 -19.27
C TYR A 16 3.33 -31.80 -17.91
N GLY A 17 4.59 -31.75 -17.44
CA GLY A 17 4.95 -31.03 -16.22
C GLY A 17 4.70 -29.52 -16.32
N ASN A 18 5.05 -28.92 -17.46
CA ASN A 18 4.82 -27.50 -17.71
C ASN A 18 3.32 -27.16 -17.75
N GLN A 19 2.49 -28.01 -18.36
CA GLN A 19 1.04 -27.84 -18.40
C GLN A 19 0.43 -27.78 -16.99
N LYS A 20 0.85 -28.69 -16.09
CA LYS A 20 0.38 -28.70 -14.70
C LYS A 20 0.85 -27.47 -13.92
N TYR A 21 2.07 -26.99 -14.18
CA TYR A 21 2.60 -25.77 -13.56
C TYR A 21 1.80 -24.52 -13.95
N ARG A 22 1.41 -24.38 -15.22
CA ARG A 22 0.62 -23.24 -15.70
C ARG A 22 -0.76 -23.15 -15.02
N THR A 23 -1.41 -24.28 -14.74
CA THR A 23 -2.68 -24.32 -14.00
C THR A 23 -2.55 -23.77 -12.58
N HIS A 24 -1.40 -23.96 -11.91
CA HIS A 24 -1.16 -23.38 -10.59
C HIS A 24 -0.86 -21.87 -10.64
N GLN A 25 -0.18 -21.38 -11.68
CA GLN A 25 0.07 -19.94 -11.85
C GLN A 25 -1.20 -19.12 -12.09
N GLN A 26 -2.20 -19.65 -12.80
CA GLN A 26 -3.48 -18.95 -12.98
C GLN A 26 -4.18 -18.66 -11.65
N LYS A 27 -3.99 -19.50 -10.62
CA LYS A 27 -4.57 -19.26 -9.29
C LYS A 27 -3.93 -18.07 -8.57
N LEU A 28 -2.66 -17.76 -8.86
CA LEU A 28 -1.96 -16.59 -8.31
C LEU A 28 -2.30 -15.28 -9.07
N LEU A 29 -2.75 -15.39 -10.32
CA LEU A 29 -3.12 -14.25 -11.17
C LEU A 29 -4.63 -13.96 -11.18
N SER A 30 -5.48 -14.96 -10.93
CA SER A 30 -6.94 -14.80 -10.83
C SER A 30 -7.40 -14.25 -9.48
N ASP A 31 -6.64 -14.44 -8.40
CA ASP A 31 -6.97 -13.85 -7.09
C ASP A 31 -6.80 -12.32 -7.08
N THR A 32 -6.05 -11.78 -8.05
CA THR A 32 -5.86 -10.33 -8.22
C THR A 32 -6.93 -9.68 -9.11
N SER A 33 -7.73 -10.44 -9.86
CA SER A 33 -8.57 -9.88 -10.94
C SER A 33 -10.10 -9.94 -10.72
N GLU A 34 -10.57 -10.41 -9.55
CA GLU A 34 -12.00 -10.35 -9.16
C GLU A 34 -12.18 -9.66 -7.80
N ASN A 35 -11.35 -8.66 -7.51
CA ASN A 35 -11.61 -7.63 -6.50
C ASN A 35 -11.16 -6.24 -7.01
N VAL A 36 -11.37 -5.99 -8.31
CA VAL A 36 -11.29 -4.63 -8.87
C VAL A 36 -12.69 -4.01 -8.88
N ALA A 37 -13.29 -3.97 -7.70
CA ALA A 37 -14.08 -2.83 -7.29
C ALA A 37 -13.20 -2.08 -6.29
N ARG A 38 -12.60 -0.97 -6.74
CA ARG A 38 -11.80 0.00 -5.98
C ARG A 38 -12.20 0.06 -4.49
N PRO A 39 -11.21 -0.07 -3.60
CA PRO A 39 -10.71 1.10 -2.87
C PRO A 39 -9.20 1.23 -3.14
N GLU A 40 -8.74 2.36 -3.68
CA GLU A 40 -8.04 3.37 -2.87
C GLU A 40 -7.05 2.74 -1.89
N SER A 41 -5.77 2.98 -2.19
CA SER A 41 -4.64 2.99 -1.26
C SER A 41 -5.04 2.74 0.19
N ASP A 42 -4.49 1.67 0.74
CA ASP A 42 -4.34 1.40 2.18
C ASP A 42 -3.47 2.49 2.86
N PHE A 43 -3.79 3.77 2.68
CA PHE A 43 -3.77 4.66 3.81
C PHE A 43 -5.02 4.30 4.58
N SER A 44 -4.82 3.49 5.60
CA SER A 44 -5.77 3.37 6.70
C SER A 44 -6.03 4.78 7.24
N SER A 45 -6.98 5.49 6.62
CA SER A 45 -7.88 6.37 7.31
C SER A 45 -8.73 5.46 8.20
N ASN A 46 -8.09 4.90 9.22
CA ASN A 46 -8.67 4.94 10.54
C ASN A 46 -9.25 6.35 10.62
N SER A 47 -10.57 6.46 10.61
CA SER A 47 -11.27 7.73 10.68
C SER A 47 -11.07 8.27 12.10
N VAL A 48 -9.82 8.59 12.43
CA VAL A 48 -9.45 9.28 13.64
C VAL A 48 -10.08 10.65 13.47
N GLN A 49 -11.21 10.84 14.13
CA GLN A 49 -11.87 12.13 14.14
C GLN A 49 -11.02 13.07 14.98
N PHE A 50 -10.13 13.78 14.30
CA PHE A 50 -9.39 14.87 14.88
C PHE A 50 -10.37 16.01 15.16
N THR A 51 -10.38 16.50 16.40
CA THR A 51 -11.22 17.62 16.82
C THR A 51 -10.33 18.76 17.25
N CYS A 52 -10.71 19.98 16.90
CA CYS A 52 -10.03 21.18 17.38
C CYS A 52 -10.28 21.33 18.89
N ASP A 53 -9.35 20.81 19.69
CA ASP A 53 -9.34 20.82 21.15
C ASP A 53 -8.49 21.97 21.74
N GLY A 54 -7.97 22.84 20.88
CA GLY A 54 -7.16 24.00 21.26
C GLY A 54 -5.65 23.74 21.28
N ARG A 55 -5.19 22.57 20.82
CA ARG A 55 -3.76 22.31 20.63
C ARG A 55 -3.17 23.16 19.50
N THR A 56 -2.02 23.77 19.75
CA THR A 56 -1.37 24.71 18.81
C THR A 56 0.10 24.40 18.52
N HIS A 57 0.69 23.43 19.21
CA HIS A 57 2.11 23.07 19.07
C HIS A 57 2.30 21.60 18.69
N CYS A 58 3.42 21.31 18.02
CA CYS A 58 3.76 19.98 17.51
C CYS A 58 3.91 18.90 18.59
N SER A 59 4.41 19.26 19.77
CA SER A 59 4.59 18.30 20.87
C SER A 59 3.27 17.73 21.41
N GLN A 60 2.14 18.32 21.01
CA GLN A 60 0.80 17.91 21.42
C GLN A 60 0.14 17.01 20.36
N MET A 61 0.71 16.92 19.15
CA MET A 61 0.26 16.03 18.10
C MET A 61 0.86 14.64 18.28
N THR A 62 0.32 13.67 17.56
CA THR A 62 0.71 12.25 17.61
C THR A 62 1.03 11.67 16.24
N SER A 63 0.67 12.38 15.16
CA SER A 63 1.01 12.00 13.79
C SER A 63 1.11 13.20 12.85
N CYS A 64 1.70 12.96 11.68
CA CYS A 64 1.77 13.95 10.61
C CYS A 64 0.39 14.27 10.04
N GLU A 65 -0.49 13.27 9.87
CA GLU A 65 -1.85 13.50 9.39
C GLU A 65 -2.68 14.33 10.37
N GLU A 66 -2.52 14.10 11.68
CA GLU A 66 -3.19 14.88 12.71
C GLU A 66 -2.73 16.34 12.66
N ALA A 67 -1.41 16.58 12.64
CA ALA A 67 -0.86 17.93 12.55
C ALA A 67 -1.33 18.65 11.28
N THR A 68 -1.38 17.93 10.15
CA THR A 68 -1.90 18.44 8.86
C THR A 68 -3.38 18.76 8.94
N PHE A 69 -4.18 17.94 9.61
CA PHE A 69 -5.59 18.25 9.85
C PHE A 69 -5.74 19.54 10.65
N PHE A 70 -4.93 19.73 11.69
CA PHE A 70 -5.03 20.89 12.57
C PHE A 70 -4.72 22.22 11.87
N ILE A 71 -3.68 22.30 11.03
CA ILE A 71 -3.40 23.54 10.29
C ILE A 71 -4.49 23.89 9.26
N ASN A 72 -5.19 22.89 8.73
CA ASN A 72 -6.21 23.07 7.69
C ASN A 72 -7.62 23.30 8.26
N ASN A 73 -7.92 22.75 9.45
CA ASN A 73 -9.28 22.75 10.02
C ASN A 73 -9.40 23.58 11.30
N CYS A 74 -8.29 23.87 12.00
CA CYS A 74 -8.31 24.55 13.30
C CYS A 74 -7.62 25.93 13.24
N PRO A 75 -8.28 27.01 13.72
CA PRO A 75 -7.68 28.34 13.73
C PRO A 75 -6.61 28.48 14.83
N GLY A 76 -5.58 29.30 14.58
CA GLY A 76 -4.59 29.70 15.60
C GLY A 76 -3.48 28.66 15.86
N THR A 77 -3.31 27.69 14.97
CA THR A 77 -2.20 26.72 15.05
C THR A 77 -0.86 27.40 14.75
N LYS A 78 0.20 26.97 15.45
CA LYS A 78 1.58 27.49 15.33
C LYS A 78 2.56 26.35 15.03
N MET A 79 2.15 25.45 14.12
CA MET A 79 2.87 24.21 13.80
C MET A 79 3.62 24.29 12.46
N ASP A 80 3.13 25.15 11.56
CA ASP A 80 3.75 25.46 10.27
C ASP A 80 4.37 26.86 10.37
N GLY A 81 5.69 26.90 10.61
CA GLY A 81 6.42 28.15 10.84
C GLY A 81 6.83 28.85 9.54
N ASN A 82 7.08 28.08 8.49
CA ASN A 82 7.50 28.51 7.16
C ASN A 82 6.33 28.64 6.16
N HIS A 83 5.13 28.21 6.55
CA HIS A 83 3.90 28.27 5.75
C HIS A 83 4.00 27.48 4.45
N ASP A 84 4.69 26.35 4.47
CA ASP A 84 4.82 25.46 3.31
C ASP A 84 3.72 24.38 3.26
N GLY A 85 2.86 24.33 4.28
CA GLY A 85 1.78 23.37 4.41
C GLY A 85 2.20 22.05 5.07
N ILE A 86 3.45 21.92 5.54
CA ILE A 86 3.95 20.74 6.25
C ILE A 86 4.17 21.10 7.73
N PRO A 87 3.22 20.77 8.61
CA PRO A 87 3.38 21.05 10.03
C PRO A 87 4.34 20.05 10.67
N CYS A 88 5.08 20.49 11.67
CA CYS A 88 5.84 19.58 12.54
C CYS A 88 6.87 18.68 11.85
N GLU A 89 7.54 19.19 10.82
CA GLU A 89 8.59 18.48 10.04
C GLU A 89 9.66 17.79 10.90
N ARG A 90 9.97 18.37 12.06
CA ARG A 90 11.04 17.84 12.94
C ARG A 90 10.59 16.70 13.85
N GLN A 91 9.28 16.47 13.99
CA GLN A 91 8.73 15.51 14.97
C GLN A 91 7.85 14.45 14.32
N TRP A 92 6.95 14.83 13.42
CA TRP A 92 5.92 13.95 12.89
C TRP A 92 6.03 13.72 11.38
N CYS A 93 6.40 14.75 10.62
CA CYS A 93 6.49 14.69 9.16
C CYS A 93 7.97 14.65 8.72
N GLN A 94 8.58 13.44 8.68
CA GLN A 94 9.95 13.22 8.20
C GLN A 94 9.99 12.63 6.79
#